data_AF-A0A8C9RTW6-F1
#
_entry.id   AF-A0A8C9RTW6-F1
#
_cell.length_a   1.000
_cell.length_b   1.000
_cell.length_c   1.000
_cell.angle_alpha   90.00
_cell.angle_beta   90.00
_cell.angle_gamma   90.00
#
_symmetry.space_group_name_H-M   'P 1'
#
loop_
_entity.id
_entity.type
_entity.pdbx_description
1 polymer ?
#
loop_
_entity_poly.entity_id
_entity_poly.type
_entity_poly.pdbx_seq_one_letter_code
_entity_poly.pdbx_strand_id
1 'polypeptide(L)'
;MNTTSEAREYLSKRRVPQLFESMLTGLMYHRPDDPMTFLESCLQKVRELGGPEHVSWDTFIAPDRRPLPPLSVGQGKKAALRPESGPGPGPGPYRRFDRLPPIQAQFSIESDSDMTETSGLIQEYDVFDPTKPRPHIIFVIGGPGSGKGTQSAKMAHYYDYECVSVGEILRNQLLQHAPSDKKWELIAQIIANGELAPQETTIEELKHQFIKRQDAKGFIVDGFPREISQAFTFEEQIGSPDLVVLLACSNQQLRQRLEKRAAQQGRPDDNTHAIERRLETFKQNITLIAKYYQERALIVRIDADREEDDIFADIKAVVSERLFPKGEEMEGFADADALQEDDGEIESAGASGEVGGFFFIEQLIMAEKLKGRKIIFVVGGPGSGKGTQCERIVAKYGYTHLSTGDLLRAEVDSGSERGKQLSAIMQKGELVPLDTVLDMLKDAMISKADVSKGFLIDGYPREVKQGEEFEKKIGPPDLLLYIDAKAETMLQRLVKRGETSGRADDNEGTIRKRLDLYYKATEPVIAFYEDRGIVRKINAEASVDEVFGHVAAAIESLK
;
A
#
# COMPACT_ATOMS: atom_id res chain seq x y z
N MET A 1 -20.40 -3.09 22.93
CA MET A 1 -19.91 -4.30 22.24
C MET A 1 -18.43 -4.09 22.12
N ASN A 2 -17.66 -4.77 22.97
CA ASN A 2 -16.27 -4.40 23.23
C ASN A 2 -15.28 -5.42 22.64
N THR A 3 -15.78 -6.43 21.92
CA THR A 3 -14.97 -7.39 21.17
C THR A 3 -15.56 -7.66 19.78
N THR A 4 -14.70 -8.01 18.82
CA THR A 4 -15.12 -8.47 17.48
C THR A 4 -15.93 -9.76 17.52
N SER A 5 -15.72 -10.60 18.55
CA SER A 5 -16.50 -11.81 18.80
C SER A 5 -17.95 -11.50 19.17
N GLU A 6 -18.20 -10.56 20.09
CA GLU A 6 -19.56 -10.10 20.44
C GLU A 6 -20.32 -9.56 19.23
N ALA A 7 -19.66 -8.79 18.37
CA ALA A 7 -20.27 -8.23 17.16
C ALA A 7 -20.67 -9.34 16.18
N ARG A 8 -19.79 -10.31 15.93
CA ARG A 8 -20.08 -11.47 15.07
C ARG A 8 -21.23 -12.32 15.61
N GLU A 9 -21.25 -12.57 16.92
CA GLU A 9 -22.31 -13.32 17.58
C GLU A 9 -23.66 -12.57 17.52
N TYR A 10 -23.67 -11.25 17.74
CA TYR A 10 -24.88 -10.42 17.63
C TYR A 10 -25.47 -10.43 16.21
N LEU A 11 -24.63 -10.22 15.19
CA LEU A 11 -25.06 -10.22 13.78
C LEU A 11 -25.61 -11.59 13.36
N SER A 12 -24.95 -12.67 13.80
CA SER A 12 -25.39 -14.04 13.54
C SER A 12 -26.73 -14.36 14.24
N LYS A 13 -26.89 -13.99 15.52
CA LYS A 13 -28.14 -14.20 16.28
C LYS A 13 -29.33 -13.45 15.69
N ARG A 14 -29.09 -12.31 15.02
CA ARG A 14 -30.13 -11.50 14.35
C ARG A 14 -30.27 -11.76 12.85
N ARG A 15 -29.59 -12.78 12.30
CA ARG A 15 -29.62 -13.13 10.86
C ARG A 15 -29.34 -11.96 9.91
N VAL A 16 -28.57 -10.96 10.36
CA VAL A 16 -28.27 -9.75 9.57
C VAL A 16 -27.59 -10.09 8.23
N PRO A 17 -26.64 -11.05 8.13
CA PRO A 17 -26.06 -11.43 6.83
C PRO A 17 -27.09 -11.97 5.83
N GLN A 18 -28.00 -12.84 6.28
CA GLN A 18 -29.04 -13.45 5.44
C GLN A 18 -30.07 -12.41 4.94
N LEU A 19 -30.39 -11.42 5.79
CA LEU A 19 -31.22 -10.28 5.41
C LEU A 19 -30.54 -9.45 4.30
N PHE A 20 -29.26 -9.10 4.49
CA PHE A 20 -28.49 -8.35 3.49
C PHE A 20 -28.36 -9.11 2.16
N GLU A 21 -28.04 -10.40 2.21
CA GLU A 21 -27.94 -11.28 1.03
C GLU A 21 -29.23 -11.29 0.20
N SER A 22 -30.38 -11.46 0.88
CA SER A 22 -31.70 -11.42 0.22
C SER A 22 -32.00 -10.07 -0.43
N MET A 23 -31.75 -8.97 0.28
CA MET A 23 -32.00 -7.61 -0.23
C MET A 23 -31.08 -7.24 -1.40
N LEU A 24 -29.80 -7.62 -1.34
CA LEU A 24 -28.84 -7.44 -2.43
C LEU A 24 -29.22 -8.27 -3.66
N THR A 25 -29.69 -9.51 -3.46
CA THR A 25 -30.17 -10.36 -4.56
C THR A 25 -31.39 -9.72 -5.24
N GLY A 26 -32.33 -9.16 -4.48
CA GLY A 26 -33.45 -8.38 -5.01
C GLY A 26 -33.01 -7.16 -5.83
N LEU A 27 -32.05 -6.37 -5.33
CA LEU A 27 -31.48 -5.22 -6.05
C LEU A 27 -30.83 -5.63 -7.37
N MET A 28 -29.98 -6.68 -7.35
CA MET A 28 -29.27 -7.17 -8.53
C MET A 28 -30.22 -7.72 -9.60
N TYR A 29 -31.32 -8.35 -9.16
CA TYR A 29 -32.34 -8.92 -10.04
C TYR A 29 -33.23 -7.84 -10.67
N HIS A 30 -33.72 -6.89 -9.88
CA HIS A 30 -34.67 -5.88 -10.36
C HIS A 30 -34.04 -4.64 -10.97
N ARG A 31 -32.79 -4.31 -10.63
CA ARG A 31 -32.05 -3.09 -11.05
C ARG A 31 -32.94 -1.82 -11.08
N PRO A 32 -33.58 -1.47 -9.96
CA PRO A 32 -34.49 -0.31 -9.90
C PRO A 32 -33.74 1.00 -10.12
N ASP A 33 -34.39 1.95 -10.79
CA ASP A 33 -33.86 3.31 -11.03
C ASP A 33 -33.58 4.08 -9.72
N ASP A 34 -34.28 3.72 -8.63
CA ASP A 34 -34.00 4.18 -7.26
C ASP A 34 -33.74 2.96 -6.32
N PRO A 35 -32.47 2.63 -6.08
CA PRO A 35 -32.08 1.56 -5.15
C PRO A 35 -32.45 1.82 -3.69
N MET A 36 -32.54 3.09 -3.24
CA MET A 36 -32.80 3.42 -1.84
C MET A 36 -34.25 3.17 -1.48
N THR A 37 -35.18 3.67 -2.30
CA THR A 37 -36.62 3.41 -2.12
C THR A 37 -36.93 1.90 -2.22
N PHE A 38 -36.21 1.17 -3.09
CA PHE A 38 -36.34 -0.30 -3.16
C PHE A 38 -35.91 -0.99 -1.86
N LEU A 39 -34.74 -0.63 -1.30
CA LEU A 39 -34.25 -1.19 -0.03
C LEU A 39 -35.19 -0.88 1.15
N GLU A 40 -35.77 0.32 1.21
CA GLU A 40 -36.77 0.69 2.21
C GLU A 40 -38.02 -0.20 2.10
N SER A 41 -38.53 -0.43 0.88
CA SER A 41 -39.66 -1.33 0.65
C SER A 41 -39.36 -2.78 1.07
N CYS A 42 -38.12 -3.24 0.88
CA CYS A 42 -37.67 -4.55 1.34
C CYS A 42 -37.71 -4.64 2.87
N LEU A 43 -37.15 -3.64 3.59
CA LEU A 43 -37.19 -3.59 5.06
C LEU A 43 -38.62 -3.53 5.61
N GLN A 44 -39.54 -2.83 4.93
CA GLN A 44 -40.94 -2.80 5.32
C GLN A 44 -41.59 -4.18 5.16
N LYS A 45 -41.37 -4.86 4.03
CA LYS A 45 -41.85 -6.23 3.80
C LYS A 45 -41.27 -7.24 4.82
N VAL A 46 -40.03 -7.05 5.30
CA VAL A 46 -39.48 -7.89 6.40
C VAL A 46 -40.22 -7.70 7.72
N ARG A 47 -40.66 -6.47 8.03
CA ARG A 47 -41.49 -6.20 9.22
C ARG A 47 -42.87 -6.85 9.09
N GLU A 48 -43.45 -6.82 7.89
CA GLU A 48 -44.74 -7.48 7.59
C GLU A 48 -44.64 -9.01 7.67
N LEU A 49 -43.49 -9.59 7.30
CA LEU A 49 -43.19 -11.02 7.45
C LEU A 49 -42.87 -11.45 8.91
N GLY A 50 -42.86 -10.51 9.87
CA GLY A 50 -42.65 -10.78 11.29
C GLY A 50 -41.21 -10.68 11.78
N GLY A 51 -40.21 -10.71 10.89
CA GLY A 51 -38.79 -10.57 11.26
C GLY A 51 -37.82 -11.18 10.23
N PRO A 52 -36.50 -10.94 10.36
CA PRO A 52 -35.46 -11.47 9.45
C PRO A 52 -35.37 -13.00 9.44
N GLU A 53 -35.87 -13.68 10.48
CA GLU A 53 -36.00 -15.14 10.55
C GLU A 53 -36.92 -15.73 9.47
N HIS A 54 -37.86 -14.95 8.94
CA HIS A 54 -38.79 -15.33 7.88
C HIS A 54 -38.29 -14.98 6.46
N VAL A 55 -37.04 -14.51 6.32
CA VAL A 55 -36.43 -14.11 5.05
C VAL A 55 -35.54 -15.22 4.48
N SER A 56 -35.79 -15.61 3.24
CA SER A 56 -34.93 -16.45 2.39
C SER A 56 -34.16 -15.63 1.36
N TRP A 57 -33.13 -16.19 0.73
CA TRP A 57 -32.33 -15.52 -0.31
C TRP A 57 -33.16 -14.99 -1.49
N ASP A 58 -34.29 -15.64 -1.80
CA ASP A 58 -35.21 -15.33 -2.89
C ASP A 58 -36.45 -14.50 -2.50
N THR A 59 -36.58 -14.06 -1.24
CA THR A 59 -37.79 -13.36 -0.71
C THR A 59 -38.18 -12.07 -1.46
N PHE A 60 -37.24 -11.43 -2.15
CA PHE A 60 -37.45 -10.23 -2.96
C PHE A 60 -37.37 -10.48 -4.47
N ILE A 61 -37.34 -11.74 -4.91
CA ILE A 61 -37.43 -12.15 -6.31
C ILE A 61 -38.88 -12.59 -6.58
N ALA A 62 -39.50 -12.05 -7.62
CA ALA A 62 -40.87 -12.46 -7.97
C ALA A 62 -40.89 -13.90 -8.53
N PRO A 63 -41.81 -14.79 -8.08
CA PRO A 63 -41.91 -16.16 -8.57
C PRO A 63 -42.66 -16.23 -9.92
N ASP A 64 -42.10 -15.63 -10.97
CA ASP A 64 -42.60 -15.79 -12.35
C ASP A 64 -42.21 -17.19 -12.86
N ARG A 65 -42.90 -18.23 -12.35
CA ARG A 65 -42.72 -19.64 -12.73
C ARG A 65 -43.16 -19.88 -14.18
N ARG A 66 -42.36 -19.45 -15.13
CA ARG A 66 -42.41 -19.96 -16.50
C ARG A 66 -41.82 -21.37 -16.48
N PRO A 67 -42.59 -22.44 -16.78
CA PRO A 67 -42.02 -23.77 -16.87
C PRO A 67 -41.01 -23.79 -18.02
N LEU A 68 -39.85 -24.44 -17.79
CA LEU A 68 -38.85 -24.64 -18.83
C LEU A 68 -39.46 -25.45 -19.99
N PRO A 69 -39.13 -25.13 -21.26
CA PRO A 69 -39.54 -25.95 -22.39
C PRO A 69 -39.00 -27.37 -22.24
N PRO A 70 -39.76 -28.42 -22.60
CA PRO A 70 -39.28 -29.79 -22.52
C PRO A 70 -38.10 -30.00 -23.50
N LEU A 71 -37.01 -30.56 -22.98
CA LEU A 71 -35.81 -30.88 -23.76
C LEU A 71 -36.15 -31.87 -24.88
N SER A 72 -36.23 -31.34 -26.10
CA SER A 72 -36.52 -32.12 -27.30
C SER A 72 -35.25 -32.80 -27.79
N VAL A 73 -35.05 -34.07 -27.40
CA VAL A 73 -33.97 -34.91 -27.93
C VAL A 73 -34.16 -35.04 -29.44
N GLY A 74 -33.13 -34.65 -30.21
CA GLY A 74 -33.25 -34.51 -31.65
C GLY A 74 -33.50 -35.84 -32.39
N GLN A 75 -34.54 -35.86 -33.23
CA GLN A 75 -34.62 -36.72 -34.41
C GLN A 75 -35.04 -35.87 -35.62
N GLY A 76 -34.34 -36.04 -36.73
CA GLY A 76 -34.37 -35.07 -37.84
C GLY A 76 -35.30 -35.43 -39.00
N LYS A 77 -35.26 -34.55 -40.02
CA LYS A 77 -35.79 -34.72 -41.38
C LYS A 77 -37.31 -34.92 -41.51
N LYS A 78 -38.02 -33.84 -41.88
CA LYS A 78 -38.50 -33.61 -43.26
C LYS A 78 -39.29 -32.29 -43.37
N ALA A 79 -39.20 -31.65 -44.54
CA ALA A 79 -40.02 -30.50 -44.90
C ALA A 79 -41.38 -30.93 -45.49
N ALA A 80 -42.41 -30.10 -45.32
CA ALA A 80 -43.62 -30.09 -46.13
C ALA A 80 -44.27 -28.70 -46.11
N LEU A 81 -44.71 -28.20 -47.27
CA LEU A 81 -45.45 -26.93 -47.43
C LEU A 81 -46.96 -27.15 -47.35
N ARG A 82 -47.75 -26.12 -46.99
CA ARG A 82 -48.92 -25.56 -47.74
C ARG A 82 -49.71 -24.46 -46.95
N PRO A 83 -50.61 -23.66 -47.59
CA PRO A 83 -50.82 -22.23 -47.25
C PRO A 83 -52.31 -21.77 -47.10
N GLU A 84 -52.55 -20.43 -47.17
CA GLU A 84 -53.85 -19.69 -47.32
C GLU A 84 -54.72 -19.49 -46.04
N SER A 85 -55.56 -18.45 -45.81
CA SER A 85 -55.99 -17.22 -46.55
C SER A 85 -56.69 -16.18 -45.59
N GLY A 86 -56.91 -14.90 -46.00
CA GLY A 86 -57.68 -13.84 -45.26
C GLY A 86 -59.22 -13.89 -45.41
N PRO A 87 -60.06 -12.80 -45.27
CA PRO A 87 -59.81 -11.34 -45.10
C PRO A 87 -60.73 -10.57 -44.04
N GLY A 88 -60.79 -9.21 -44.04
CA GLY A 88 -61.61 -8.32 -43.11
C GLY A 88 -63.00 -7.87 -43.67
N PRO A 89 -63.57 -6.62 -43.47
CA PRO A 89 -63.29 -5.47 -42.55
C PRO A 89 -64.50 -4.58 -41.99
N GLY A 90 -64.28 -3.71 -40.98
CA GLY A 90 -64.99 -2.40 -40.67
C GLY A 90 -66.41 -2.35 -40.01
N PRO A 91 -67.01 -1.18 -39.62
CA PRO A 91 -66.51 0.17 -39.22
C PRO A 91 -67.11 0.77 -37.87
N GLY A 92 -66.80 2.04 -37.49
CA GLY A 92 -67.15 2.76 -36.20
C GLY A 92 -68.58 3.39 -36.09
N PRO A 93 -68.88 4.53 -35.37
CA PRO A 93 -68.08 5.58 -34.64
C PRO A 93 -68.56 5.87 -33.16
N TYR A 94 -67.97 6.70 -32.26
CA TYR A 94 -67.77 8.17 -32.24
C TYR A 94 -66.86 8.67 -31.07
N ARG A 95 -66.25 9.85 -31.33
CA ARG A 95 -65.46 10.84 -30.54
C ARG A 95 -65.98 11.21 -29.10
N ARG A 96 -65.30 11.99 -28.22
CA ARG A 96 -64.27 13.07 -28.40
C ARG A 96 -63.60 13.51 -27.07
N PHE A 97 -62.32 13.91 -27.12
CA PHE A 97 -61.83 15.23 -26.61
C PHE A 97 -60.44 15.54 -27.23
N ASP A 98 -60.26 16.78 -27.72
CA ASP A 98 -59.03 17.33 -28.33
C ASP A 98 -58.16 18.01 -27.22
N ARG A 99 -56.83 18.28 -27.29
CA ARG A 99 -55.93 18.93 -28.30
C ARG A 99 -54.44 18.72 -27.88
N LEU A 100 -53.35 19.03 -28.62
CA LEU A 100 -52.95 19.15 -30.05
C LEU A 100 -51.37 19.23 -30.09
N PRO A 101 -50.69 19.01 -31.24
CA PRO A 101 -49.22 18.92 -31.38
C PRO A 101 -48.57 20.27 -31.78
N PRO A 102 -47.24 20.35 -32.03
CA PRO A 102 -46.65 20.11 -33.37
C PRO A 102 -45.25 19.39 -33.27
N ILE A 103 -44.35 19.16 -34.26
CA ILE A 103 -44.16 19.47 -35.72
C ILE A 103 -43.74 18.14 -36.43
N GLN A 104 -43.76 18.06 -37.78
CA GLN A 104 -43.08 17.02 -38.58
C GLN A 104 -41.83 17.56 -39.31
N ALA A 105 -40.76 16.77 -39.34
CA ALA A 105 -39.77 16.69 -40.44
C ALA A 105 -39.00 15.35 -40.26
N GLN A 106 -39.37 14.22 -40.86
CA GLN A 106 -39.29 13.81 -42.27
C GLN A 106 -37.86 13.75 -42.86
N PHE A 107 -37.34 12.51 -42.92
CA PHE A 107 -36.20 11.99 -43.71
C PHE A 107 -34.82 12.61 -43.39
N SER A 108 -33.72 11.84 -43.36
CA SER A 108 -33.46 10.52 -43.97
C SER A 108 -32.79 9.53 -43.02
N ILE A 109 -33.13 8.24 -43.17
CA ILE A 109 -32.28 7.12 -42.74
C ILE A 109 -31.40 6.79 -43.95
N GLU A 110 -30.27 7.48 -44.09
CA GLU A 110 -29.22 7.15 -45.08
C GLU A 110 -27.84 7.39 -44.46
N SER A 111 -27.42 6.43 -43.63
CA SER A 111 -26.00 6.16 -43.34
C SER A 111 -25.90 4.83 -42.59
N ASP A 112 -25.99 3.71 -43.33
CA ASP A 112 -25.50 2.38 -42.89
C ASP A 112 -23.95 2.37 -42.92
N SER A 113 -23.38 3.34 -42.22
CA SER A 113 -21.96 3.67 -42.02
C SER A 113 -21.94 4.50 -40.72
N ASP A 114 -21.45 4.03 -39.58
CA ASP A 114 -20.42 3.01 -39.37
C ASP A 114 -20.78 2.01 -38.24
N MET A 115 -21.59 0.99 -38.55
CA MET A 115 -21.77 -0.19 -37.67
C MET A 115 -20.81 -1.35 -37.99
N THR A 116 -19.78 -1.07 -38.78
CA THR A 116 -18.63 -1.94 -39.00
C THR A 116 -17.35 -1.26 -38.52
N GLU A 117 -17.11 -1.30 -37.21
CA GLU A 117 -15.84 -1.83 -36.70
C GLU A 117 -15.94 -2.21 -35.21
N THR A 118 -15.68 -3.49 -34.93
CA THR A 118 -15.21 -4.01 -33.64
C THR A 118 -16.14 -3.98 -32.41
N SER A 119 -17.44 -4.29 -32.59
CA SER A 119 -18.10 -5.21 -31.62
C SER A 119 -17.65 -6.63 -31.92
N GLY A 120 -16.38 -6.93 -31.62
CA GLY A 120 -15.76 -8.21 -31.90
C GLY A 120 -16.47 -9.35 -31.18
N LEU A 121 -16.88 -10.38 -31.93
CA LEU A 121 -17.14 -11.70 -31.37
C LEU A 121 -15.94 -12.09 -30.51
N ILE A 122 -16.17 -12.42 -29.23
CA ILE A 122 -15.12 -12.97 -28.36
C ILE A 122 -14.82 -14.39 -28.85
N GLN A 123 -13.98 -14.46 -29.89
CA GLN A 123 -13.18 -15.63 -30.13
C GLN A 123 -12.17 -15.70 -28.99
N GLU A 124 -12.08 -16.85 -28.33
CA GLU A 124 -10.99 -17.20 -27.43
C GLU A 124 -9.72 -17.33 -28.27
N TYR A 125 -9.09 -16.19 -28.56
CA TYR A 125 -7.76 -16.13 -29.13
C TYR A 125 -6.76 -16.47 -28.02
N ASP A 126 -6.02 -17.57 -28.18
CA ASP A 126 -4.79 -17.80 -27.42
C ASP A 126 -3.87 -16.59 -27.63
N VAL A 127 -3.56 -15.87 -26.55
CA VAL A 127 -2.82 -14.60 -26.59
C VAL A 127 -1.38 -14.80 -27.08
N PHE A 128 -0.84 -16.00 -26.87
CA PHE A 128 0.44 -16.46 -27.40
C PHE A 128 0.22 -17.77 -28.17
N ASP A 129 0.90 -17.94 -29.30
CA ASP A 129 0.86 -19.16 -30.11
C ASP A 129 1.36 -20.36 -29.28
N PRO A 130 0.51 -21.38 -29.01
CA PRO A 130 0.88 -22.54 -28.19
C PRO A 130 1.92 -23.45 -28.84
N THR A 131 2.28 -23.22 -30.11
CA THR A 131 3.37 -23.94 -30.81
C THR A 131 4.73 -23.27 -30.65
N LYS A 132 4.78 -22.02 -30.15
CA LYS A 132 6.01 -21.27 -29.85
C LYS A 132 6.32 -21.33 -28.34
N PRO A 133 7.59 -21.15 -27.91
CA PRO A 133 7.87 -20.88 -26.50
C PRO A 133 7.15 -19.60 -26.05
N ARG A 134 6.55 -19.63 -24.85
CA ARG A 134 5.90 -18.45 -24.26
C ARG A 134 6.97 -17.35 -24.06
N PRO A 135 6.75 -16.12 -24.55
CA PRO A 135 7.67 -15.02 -24.32
C PRO A 135 7.66 -14.62 -22.85
N HIS A 136 8.83 -14.26 -22.30
CA HIS A 136 8.94 -13.82 -20.91
C HIS A 136 8.16 -12.52 -20.68
N ILE A 137 7.38 -12.44 -19.61
CA ILE A 137 6.61 -11.25 -19.24
C ILE A 137 7.15 -10.70 -17.91
N ILE A 138 7.75 -9.51 -17.96
CA ILE A 138 8.23 -8.79 -16.79
C ILE A 138 7.30 -7.60 -16.50
N PHE A 139 6.81 -7.48 -15.28
CA PHE A 139 6.06 -6.32 -14.82
C PHE A 139 6.98 -5.34 -14.10
N VAL A 140 6.91 -4.05 -14.45
CA VAL A 140 7.64 -2.99 -13.74
C VAL A 140 6.65 -2.09 -13.01
N ILE A 141 6.55 -2.29 -11.70
CA ILE A 141 5.62 -1.58 -10.81
C ILE A 141 6.37 -0.59 -9.91
N GLY A 142 5.68 0.47 -9.50
CA GLY A 142 6.25 1.52 -8.67
C GLY A 142 5.46 2.83 -8.76
N GLY A 143 5.73 3.75 -7.84
CA GLY A 143 4.99 5.01 -7.72
C GLY A 143 5.07 5.91 -8.97
N PRO A 144 4.12 6.84 -9.17
CA PRO A 144 4.30 7.92 -10.13
C PRO A 144 5.61 8.66 -9.82
N GLY A 145 6.55 8.73 -10.78
CA GLY A 145 7.87 9.35 -10.57
C GLY A 145 9.02 8.39 -10.21
N SER A 146 8.76 7.11 -9.92
CA SER A 146 9.78 6.13 -9.48
C SER A 146 10.84 5.72 -10.52
N GLY A 147 10.80 6.28 -11.74
CA GLY A 147 11.71 5.89 -12.84
C GLY A 147 11.27 4.68 -13.67
N LYS A 148 10.13 4.04 -13.36
CA LYS A 148 9.67 2.80 -14.04
C LYS A 148 9.69 2.82 -15.57
N GLY A 149 9.20 3.88 -16.22
CA GLY A 149 9.23 3.98 -17.68
C GLY A 149 10.65 4.06 -18.25
N THR A 150 11.57 4.73 -17.55
CA THR A 150 12.98 4.82 -17.94
C THR A 150 13.68 3.47 -17.81
N GLN A 151 13.48 2.79 -16.68
CA GLN A 151 14.04 1.46 -16.45
C GLN A 151 13.45 0.43 -17.41
N SER A 152 12.14 0.47 -17.68
CA SER A 152 11.49 -0.40 -18.67
C SER A 152 12.06 -0.20 -20.07
N ALA A 153 12.35 1.05 -20.48
CA ALA A 153 12.99 1.35 -21.76
C ALA A 153 14.43 0.83 -21.84
N LYS A 154 15.23 1.01 -20.77
CA LYS A 154 16.60 0.45 -20.66
C LYS A 154 16.59 -1.08 -20.75
N MET A 155 15.72 -1.74 -19.99
CA MET A 155 15.55 -3.20 -20.03
C MET A 155 15.12 -3.69 -21.41
N ALA A 156 14.16 -3.00 -22.06
CA ALA A 156 13.64 -3.38 -23.36
C ALA A 156 14.74 -3.33 -24.44
N HIS A 157 15.55 -2.26 -24.43
CA HIS A 157 16.69 -2.14 -25.33
C HIS A 157 17.77 -3.20 -25.06
N TYR A 158 18.08 -3.47 -23.79
CA TYR A 158 19.15 -4.39 -23.40
C TYR A 158 18.80 -5.87 -23.63
N TYR A 159 17.55 -6.28 -23.43
CA TYR A 159 17.08 -7.66 -23.60
C TYR A 159 16.38 -7.92 -24.95
N ASP A 160 16.31 -6.95 -25.86
CA ASP A 160 15.54 -7.03 -27.11
C ASP A 160 14.07 -7.46 -26.86
N TYR A 161 13.47 -6.85 -25.83
CA TYR A 161 12.10 -7.09 -25.38
C TYR A 161 11.19 -5.93 -25.77
N GLU A 162 9.91 -6.23 -26.00
CA GLU A 162 8.93 -5.23 -26.35
C GLU A 162 8.40 -4.49 -25.11
N CYS A 163 8.67 -3.18 -25.03
CA CYS A 163 8.14 -2.32 -23.98
C CYS A 163 6.66 -1.98 -24.24
N VAL A 164 5.81 -2.21 -23.24
CA VAL A 164 4.35 -2.08 -23.29
C VAL A 164 3.91 -1.21 -22.10
N SER A 165 3.92 0.12 -22.27
CA SER A 165 3.43 1.04 -21.23
C SER A 165 1.92 1.23 -21.33
N VAL A 166 1.18 0.70 -20.35
CA VAL A 166 -0.28 0.88 -20.24
C VAL A 166 -0.66 2.36 -20.26
N GLY A 167 0.14 3.20 -19.58
CA GLY A 167 -0.08 4.64 -19.55
C GLY A 167 0.15 5.33 -20.89
N GLU A 168 0.86 4.71 -21.84
CA GLU A 168 1.05 5.23 -23.20
C GLU A 168 0.00 4.73 -24.17
N ILE A 169 -0.34 3.43 -24.11
CA ILE A 169 -1.41 2.85 -24.92
C ILE A 169 -2.71 3.62 -24.70
N LEU A 170 -3.11 3.82 -23.44
CA LEU A 170 -4.33 4.57 -23.11
C LEU A 170 -4.27 6.03 -23.61
N ARG A 171 -3.12 6.71 -23.53
CA ARG A 171 -2.98 8.08 -24.08
C ARG A 171 -3.11 8.10 -25.61
N ASN A 172 -2.54 7.12 -26.30
CA ASN A 172 -2.61 7.02 -27.76
C ASN A 172 -4.04 6.70 -28.21
N GLN A 173 -4.73 5.78 -27.54
CA GLN A 173 -6.14 5.48 -27.79
C GLN A 173 -7.04 6.69 -27.54
N LEU A 174 -6.81 7.45 -26.46
CA LEU A 174 -7.52 8.69 -26.18
C LEU A 174 -7.34 9.74 -27.29
N LEU A 175 -6.11 9.93 -27.79
CA LEU A 175 -5.83 10.86 -28.89
C LEU A 175 -6.51 10.45 -30.20
N GLN A 176 -6.71 9.15 -30.42
CA GLN A 176 -7.31 8.61 -31.65
C GLN A 176 -8.85 8.56 -31.59
N HIS A 177 -9.44 8.21 -30.45
CA HIS A 177 -10.86 7.86 -30.35
C HIS A 177 -11.71 8.76 -29.44
N ALA A 178 -11.14 9.47 -28.46
CA ALA A 178 -11.94 10.29 -27.53
C ALA A 178 -12.79 11.41 -28.18
N PRO A 179 -12.40 12.02 -29.34
CA PRO A 179 -13.26 13.00 -30.01
C PRO A 179 -14.54 12.42 -30.65
N SER A 180 -14.61 11.09 -30.83
CA SER A 180 -15.67 10.41 -31.60
C SER A 180 -16.37 9.29 -30.83
N ASP A 181 -15.76 8.74 -29.78
CA ASP A 181 -16.30 7.65 -28.97
C ASP A 181 -16.51 8.09 -27.50
N LYS A 182 -17.77 7.98 -27.03
CA LYS A 182 -18.18 8.28 -25.66
C LYS A 182 -17.50 7.40 -24.61
N LYS A 183 -17.12 6.15 -24.93
CA LYS A 183 -16.33 5.28 -24.04
C LYS A 183 -14.99 5.94 -23.75
N TRP A 184 -14.28 6.36 -24.80
CA TRP A 184 -12.98 7.01 -24.68
C TRP A 184 -13.07 8.43 -24.11
N GLU A 185 -14.14 9.19 -24.38
CA GLU A 185 -14.41 10.47 -23.72
C GLU A 185 -14.51 10.32 -22.19
N LEU A 186 -15.28 9.33 -21.70
CA LEU A 186 -15.41 9.06 -20.26
C LEU A 186 -14.07 8.59 -19.64
N ILE A 187 -13.32 7.73 -20.34
CA ILE A 187 -11.99 7.29 -19.90
C ILE A 187 -11.03 8.49 -19.83
N ALA A 188 -11.14 9.48 -20.73
CA ALA A 188 -10.35 10.71 -20.70
C ALA A 188 -10.58 11.47 -19.39
N GLN A 189 -11.85 11.64 -18.99
CA GLN A 189 -12.25 12.34 -17.77
C GLN A 189 -11.74 11.64 -16.51
N ILE A 190 -11.87 10.31 -16.44
CA ILE A 190 -11.36 9.47 -15.34
C ILE A 190 -9.84 9.64 -15.20
N ILE A 191 -9.08 9.48 -16.29
CA ILE A 191 -7.61 9.59 -16.27
C ILE A 191 -7.14 11.01 -15.92
N ALA A 192 -7.83 12.05 -16.42
CA ALA A 192 -7.53 13.46 -16.12
C ALA A 192 -7.77 13.84 -14.65
N ASN A 193 -8.75 13.20 -14.00
CA ASN A 193 -9.00 13.31 -12.55
C ASN A 193 -7.96 12.55 -11.69
N GLY A 194 -7.01 11.85 -12.31
CA GLY A 194 -6.01 11.04 -11.62
C GLY A 194 -6.47 9.64 -11.23
N GLU A 195 -7.66 9.22 -11.66
CA GLU A 195 -8.19 7.89 -11.40
C GLU A 195 -7.60 6.84 -12.37
N LEU A 196 -7.84 5.56 -12.09
CA LEU A 196 -7.39 4.46 -12.95
C LEU A 196 -8.39 4.20 -14.08
N ALA A 197 -7.88 3.87 -15.26
CA ALA A 197 -8.71 3.41 -16.36
C ALA A 197 -9.40 2.08 -16.00
N PRO A 198 -10.62 1.82 -16.53
CA PRO A 198 -11.32 0.56 -16.32
C PRO A 198 -10.43 -0.66 -16.58
N GLN A 199 -10.57 -1.67 -15.73
CA GLN A 199 -9.76 -2.87 -15.76
C GLN A 199 -9.91 -3.62 -17.07
N GLU A 200 -11.15 -3.82 -17.54
CA GLU A 200 -11.48 -4.56 -18.76
C GLU A 200 -10.77 -3.94 -19.95
N THR A 201 -10.88 -2.61 -20.12
CA THR A 201 -10.19 -1.87 -21.19
C THR A 201 -8.67 -1.92 -21.05
N THR A 202 -8.14 -1.91 -19.83
CA THR A 202 -6.69 -2.03 -19.60
C THR A 202 -6.16 -3.42 -20.02
N ILE A 203 -6.92 -4.49 -19.73
CA ILE A 203 -6.55 -5.86 -20.11
C ILE A 203 -6.75 -6.10 -21.61
N GLU A 204 -7.86 -5.62 -22.20
CA GLU A 204 -8.14 -5.66 -23.65
C GLU A 204 -6.99 -5.02 -24.45
N GLU A 205 -6.57 -3.82 -24.06
CA GLU A 205 -5.46 -3.11 -24.71
C GLU A 205 -4.12 -3.83 -24.56
N LEU A 206 -3.83 -4.44 -23.41
CA LEU A 206 -2.63 -5.27 -23.23
C LEU A 206 -2.66 -6.52 -24.12
N LYS A 207 -3.79 -7.23 -24.20
CA LYS A 207 -3.96 -8.36 -25.13
C LYS A 207 -3.71 -7.94 -26.58
N HIS A 208 -4.27 -6.81 -27.00
CA HIS A 208 -4.07 -6.30 -28.36
C HIS A 208 -2.58 -6.05 -28.67
N GLN A 209 -1.78 -5.53 -27.72
CA GLN A 209 -0.34 -5.36 -27.94
C GLN A 209 0.41 -6.70 -28.03
N PHE A 210 0.07 -7.70 -27.21
CA PHE A 210 0.69 -9.03 -27.27
C PHE A 210 0.33 -9.78 -28.56
N ILE A 211 -0.96 -9.81 -28.93
CA ILE A 211 -1.44 -10.44 -30.17
C ILE A 211 -0.83 -9.77 -31.42
N LYS A 212 -0.57 -8.45 -31.38
CA LYS A 212 0.10 -7.73 -32.48
C LYS A 212 1.60 -8.04 -32.60
N ARG A 213 2.23 -8.64 -31.59
CA ARG A 213 3.69 -8.81 -31.46
C ARG A 213 4.10 -10.25 -31.12
N GLN A 214 3.49 -11.25 -31.77
CA GLN A 214 3.71 -12.68 -31.49
C GLN A 214 5.14 -13.20 -31.73
N ASP A 215 6.02 -12.40 -32.35
CA ASP A 215 7.43 -12.75 -32.59
C ASP A 215 8.40 -12.06 -31.60
N ALA A 216 7.88 -11.35 -30.58
CA ALA A 216 8.71 -10.75 -29.52
C ALA A 216 9.33 -11.83 -28.63
N LYS A 217 10.62 -11.67 -28.28
CA LYS A 217 11.35 -12.57 -27.35
C LYS A 217 10.81 -12.49 -25.92
N GLY A 218 10.32 -11.31 -25.54
CA GLY A 218 9.78 -11.01 -24.23
C GLY A 218 9.07 -9.66 -24.23
N PHE A 219 8.35 -9.39 -23.14
CA PHE A 219 7.55 -8.20 -22.92
C PHE A 219 7.87 -7.56 -21.58
N ILE A 220 7.93 -6.23 -21.56
CA ILE A 220 8.11 -5.45 -20.35
C ILE A 220 6.89 -4.54 -20.18
N VAL A 221 6.07 -4.80 -19.18
CA VAL A 221 4.83 -4.06 -18.96
C VAL A 221 5.06 -2.96 -17.92
N ASP A 222 5.11 -1.70 -18.39
CA ASP A 222 5.36 -0.54 -17.54
C ASP A 222 4.08 -0.06 -16.83
N GLY A 223 4.16 -0.01 -15.50
CA GLY A 223 3.13 0.58 -14.66
C GLY A 223 1.84 -0.24 -14.59
N PHE A 224 1.97 -1.56 -14.64
CA PHE A 224 0.89 -2.54 -14.51
C PHE A 224 1.39 -3.75 -13.68
N PRO A 225 0.54 -4.40 -12.85
CA PRO A 225 -0.81 -3.99 -12.48
C PRO A 225 -0.81 -2.79 -11.51
N ARG A 226 -1.94 -2.09 -11.44
CA ARG A 226 -2.19 -0.98 -10.49
C ARG A 226 -3.25 -1.30 -9.44
N GLU A 227 -4.00 -2.37 -9.65
CA GLU A 227 -4.96 -2.97 -8.72
C GLU A 227 -4.76 -4.48 -8.66
N ILE A 228 -5.17 -5.10 -7.55
CA ILE A 228 -5.06 -6.55 -7.38
C ILE A 228 -6.00 -7.32 -8.33
N SER A 229 -7.18 -6.76 -8.65
CA SER A 229 -8.12 -7.33 -9.61
C SER A 229 -7.54 -7.37 -11.03
N GLN A 230 -6.77 -6.35 -11.43
CA GLN A 230 -6.03 -6.35 -12.70
C GLN A 230 -5.01 -7.48 -12.77
N ALA A 231 -4.33 -7.80 -11.66
CA ALA A 231 -3.43 -8.95 -11.58
C ALA A 231 -4.19 -10.27 -11.82
N PHE A 232 -5.28 -10.51 -11.09
CA PHE A 232 -6.09 -11.73 -11.24
C PHE A 232 -6.60 -11.92 -12.67
N THR A 233 -7.20 -10.90 -13.28
CA THR A 233 -7.76 -11.02 -14.64
C THR A 233 -6.68 -11.08 -15.73
N PHE A 234 -5.50 -10.49 -15.52
CA PHE A 234 -4.36 -10.74 -16.41
C PHE A 234 -3.94 -12.21 -16.36
N GLU A 235 -3.77 -12.77 -15.15
CA GLU A 235 -3.37 -14.17 -15.00
C GLU A 235 -4.41 -15.15 -15.56
N GLU A 236 -5.70 -14.87 -15.35
CA GLU A 236 -6.81 -15.67 -15.87
C GLU A 236 -6.87 -15.66 -17.41
N GLN A 237 -6.58 -14.52 -18.05
CA GLN A 237 -6.83 -14.34 -19.47
C GLN A 237 -5.58 -14.28 -20.38
N ILE A 238 -4.37 -14.20 -19.79
CA ILE A 238 -3.07 -14.10 -20.46
C ILE A 238 -2.01 -15.03 -19.81
N GLY A 239 -2.18 -15.37 -18.53
CA GLY A 239 -1.24 -16.17 -17.74
C GLY A 239 -0.31 -15.31 -16.86
N SER A 240 0.46 -15.95 -15.98
CA SER A 240 1.32 -15.25 -15.00
C SER A 240 2.50 -14.49 -15.61
N PRO A 241 2.96 -13.39 -14.97
CA PRO A 241 4.28 -12.83 -15.23
C PRO A 241 5.37 -13.79 -14.74
N ASP A 242 6.55 -13.73 -15.36
CA ASP A 242 7.74 -14.48 -14.93
C ASP A 242 8.52 -13.75 -13.84
N LEU A 243 8.47 -12.41 -13.84
CA LEU A 243 9.08 -11.55 -12.83
C LEU A 243 8.29 -10.25 -12.64
N VAL A 244 8.24 -9.77 -11.40
CA VAL A 244 7.67 -8.47 -11.03
C VAL A 244 8.74 -7.63 -10.34
N VAL A 245 9.14 -6.52 -10.95
CA VAL A 245 10.12 -5.57 -10.42
C VAL A 245 9.40 -4.41 -9.75
N LEU A 246 9.52 -4.30 -8.42
CA LEU A 246 9.02 -3.17 -7.64
C LEU A 246 10.12 -2.14 -7.41
N LEU A 247 10.02 -1.00 -8.10
CA LEU A 247 10.84 0.18 -7.84
C LEU A 247 10.30 0.94 -6.62
N ALA A 248 10.95 0.72 -5.48
CA ALA A 248 10.67 1.41 -4.23
C ALA A 248 11.43 2.73 -4.19
N CYS A 249 10.71 3.84 -4.13
CA CYS A 249 11.26 5.20 -4.18
C CYS A 249 10.50 6.05 -3.14
N SER A 250 11.19 6.94 -2.43
CA SER A 250 10.62 7.64 -1.29
C SER A 250 9.61 8.71 -1.68
N ASN A 251 8.65 8.99 -0.79
CA ASN A 251 7.62 10.01 -1.04
C ASN A 251 8.18 11.39 -1.41
N GLN A 252 9.33 11.74 -0.83
CA GLN A 252 10.02 12.99 -1.13
C GLN A 252 10.61 12.97 -2.55
N GLN A 253 11.30 11.90 -2.93
CA GLN A 253 11.85 11.74 -4.28
C GLN A 253 10.74 11.65 -5.35
N LEU A 254 9.69 10.86 -5.11
CA LEU A 254 8.53 10.77 -6.01
C LEU A 254 7.93 12.16 -6.28
N ARG A 255 7.66 12.96 -5.23
CA ARG A 255 7.15 14.34 -5.38
C ARG A 255 8.13 15.22 -6.14
N GLN A 256 9.39 15.29 -5.75
CA GLN A 256 10.40 16.12 -6.43
C GLN A 256 10.58 15.74 -7.92
N ARG A 257 10.57 14.44 -8.26
CA ARG A 257 10.68 13.96 -9.65
C ARG A 257 9.43 14.30 -10.47
N LEU A 258 8.24 14.29 -9.88
CA LEU A 258 6.99 14.71 -10.53
C LEU A 258 6.89 16.23 -10.70
N GLU A 259 7.28 17.01 -9.69
CA GLU A 259 7.32 18.49 -9.74
C GLU A 259 8.30 18.97 -10.82
N LYS A 260 9.50 18.40 -10.89
CA LYS A 260 10.47 18.68 -11.97
C LYS A 260 9.89 18.36 -13.36
N ARG A 261 9.19 17.22 -13.51
CA ARG A 261 8.56 16.83 -14.78
C ARG A 261 7.47 17.82 -15.20
N ALA A 262 6.57 18.19 -14.28
CA ALA A 262 5.51 19.17 -14.54
C ALA A 262 6.08 20.53 -14.98
N ALA A 263 7.21 20.95 -14.38
CA ALA A 263 7.87 22.22 -14.71
C ALA A 263 8.64 22.23 -16.04
N GLN A 264 9.15 21.09 -16.53
CA GLN A 264 10.07 21.05 -17.68
C GLN A 264 9.42 20.73 -19.02
N GLN A 265 8.40 19.86 -19.04
CA GLN A 265 7.45 19.62 -20.15
C GLN A 265 6.45 18.56 -19.64
N GLY A 266 5.42 19.01 -18.92
CA GLY A 266 4.45 18.12 -18.27
C GLY A 266 3.64 17.29 -19.26
N ARG A 267 3.17 16.11 -18.82
CA ARG A 267 2.09 15.42 -19.54
C ARG A 267 0.81 16.28 -19.48
N PRO A 268 -0.07 16.24 -20.50
CA PRO A 268 -1.30 17.05 -20.53
C PRO A 268 -2.24 16.80 -19.34
N ASP A 269 -2.08 15.67 -18.65
CA ASP A 269 -2.84 15.22 -17.49
C ASP A 269 -2.10 15.36 -16.14
N ASP A 270 -0.83 15.80 -16.12
CA ASP A 270 -0.03 15.96 -14.89
C ASP A 270 -0.37 17.28 -14.16
N ASN A 271 -1.54 17.34 -13.52
CA ASN A 271 -1.91 18.40 -12.58
C ASN A 271 -1.69 17.96 -11.11
N THR A 272 -1.50 18.91 -10.18
CA THR A 272 -1.17 18.62 -8.77
C THR A 272 -2.18 17.69 -8.10
N HIS A 273 -3.47 17.87 -8.35
CA HIS A 273 -4.53 17.04 -7.78
C HIS A 273 -4.49 15.60 -8.32
N ALA A 274 -4.32 15.43 -9.64
CA ALA A 274 -4.16 14.12 -10.26
C ALA A 274 -2.88 13.40 -9.80
N ILE A 275 -1.78 14.14 -9.58
CA ILE A 275 -0.53 13.62 -9.01
C ILE A 275 -0.75 13.08 -7.60
N GLU A 276 -1.39 13.86 -6.72
CA GLU A 276 -1.69 13.43 -5.35
C GLU A 276 -2.61 12.20 -5.34
N ARG A 277 -3.66 12.19 -6.16
CA ARG A 277 -4.60 11.07 -6.25
C ARG A 277 -3.94 9.80 -6.79
N ARG A 278 -3.09 9.91 -7.82
CA ARG A 278 -2.30 8.77 -8.35
C ARG A 278 -1.31 8.22 -7.31
N LEU A 279 -0.72 9.09 -6.49
CA LEU A 279 0.12 8.67 -5.36
C LEU A 279 -0.72 7.96 -4.30
N GLU A 280 -1.88 8.48 -3.93
CA GLU A 280 -2.79 7.87 -2.96
C GLU A 280 -3.28 6.48 -3.42
N THR A 281 -3.81 6.36 -4.64
CA THR A 281 -4.24 5.08 -5.22
C THR A 281 -3.09 4.07 -5.29
N PHE A 282 -1.89 4.51 -5.68
CA PHE A 282 -0.71 3.64 -5.63
C PHE A 282 -0.46 3.13 -4.21
N LYS A 283 -0.46 4.01 -3.20
CA LYS A 283 -0.22 3.64 -1.79
C LYS A 283 -1.28 2.71 -1.20
N GLN A 284 -2.53 2.80 -1.65
CA GLN A 284 -3.62 1.93 -1.21
C GLN A 284 -3.50 0.52 -1.82
N ASN A 285 -3.12 0.43 -3.10
CA ASN A 285 -3.18 -0.82 -3.86
C ASN A 285 -1.87 -1.62 -3.85
N ILE A 286 -0.72 -0.96 -3.80
CA ILE A 286 0.58 -1.62 -3.99
C ILE A 286 0.87 -2.69 -2.95
N THR A 287 0.42 -2.50 -1.71
CA THR A 287 0.59 -3.47 -0.62
C THR A 287 -0.04 -4.83 -0.95
N LEU A 288 -1.24 -4.82 -1.56
CA LEU A 288 -1.96 -6.04 -1.94
C LEU A 288 -1.27 -6.75 -3.12
N ILE A 289 -0.84 -5.98 -4.12
CA ILE A 289 -0.12 -6.46 -5.29
C ILE A 289 1.23 -7.06 -4.90
N ALA A 290 1.99 -6.36 -4.04
CA ALA A 290 3.29 -6.80 -3.56
C ALA A 290 3.17 -8.11 -2.76
N LYS A 291 2.22 -8.18 -1.81
CA LYS A 291 1.95 -9.39 -1.04
C LYS A 291 1.58 -10.57 -1.95
N TYR A 292 0.69 -10.35 -2.92
CA TYR A 292 0.23 -11.38 -3.86
C TYR A 292 1.38 -12.04 -4.64
N TYR A 293 2.27 -11.24 -5.21
CA TYR A 293 3.42 -11.77 -5.95
C TYR A 293 4.56 -12.25 -5.03
N GLN A 294 4.63 -11.76 -3.78
CA GLN A 294 5.57 -12.24 -2.76
C GLN A 294 5.23 -13.66 -2.28
N GLU A 295 3.96 -13.95 -2.02
CA GLU A 295 3.49 -15.31 -1.67
C GLU A 295 3.76 -16.34 -2.79
N ARG A 296 4.01 -15.86 -4.02
CA ARG A 296 4.35 -16.66 -5.20
C ARG A 296 5.85 -16.63 -5.57
N ALA A 297 6.68 -15.91 -4.80
CA ALA A 297 8.11 -15.69 -5.05
C ALA A 297 8.46 -15.02 -6.41
N LEU A 298 7.49 -14.35 -7.05
CA LEU A 298 7.63 -13.69 -8.36
C LEU A 298 8.09 -12.23 -8.29
N ILE A 299 8.05 -11.60 -7.11
CA ILE A 299 8.42 -10.18 -6.94
C ILE A 299 9.83 -9.98 -6.39
N VAL A 300 10.54 -9.00 -6.96
CA VAL A 300 11.74 -8.39 -6.39
C VAL A 300 11.48 -6.93 -6.07
N ARG A 301 12.14 -6.40 -5.04
CA ARG A 301 12.13 -4.98 -4.70
C ARG A 301 13.51 -4.39 -4.92
N ILE A 302 13.58 -3.27 -5.64
CA ILE A 302 14.81 -2.54 -5.94
C ILE A 302 14.65 -1.11 -5.41
N ASP A 303 15.70 -0.60 -4.77
CA ASP A 303 15.72 0.79 -4.31
C ASP A 303 15.99 1.72 -5.50
N ALA A 304 15.01 2.59 -5.76
CA ALA A 304 14.98 3.55 -6.86
C ALA A 304 15.21 5.01 -6.42
N ASP A 305 15.68 5.23 -5.18
CA ASP A 305 16.17 6.52 -4.69
C ASP A 305 17.65 6.80 -5.05
N ARG A 306 18.33 5.82 -5.65
CA ARG A 306 19.70 5.91 -6.20
C ARG A 306 19.74 6.47 -7.63
N GLU A 307 20.94 6.53 -8.21
CA GLU A 307 21.17 6.94 -9.60
C GLU A 307 20.62 5.92 -10.62
N GLU A 308 20.35 6.39 -11.83
CA GLU A 308 19.60 5.63 -12.83
C GLU A 308 20.31 4.38 -13.35
N ASP A 309 21.65 4.40 -13.39
CA ASP A 309 22.47 3.29 -13.87
C ASP A 309 22.68 2.21 -12.78
N ASP A 310 22.81 2.60 -11.51
CA ASP A 310 22.87 1.67 -10.36
C ASP A 310 21.58 0.85 -10.27
N ILE A 311 20.43 1.52 -10.40
CA ILE A 311 19.12 0.87 -10.42
C ILE A 311 19.05 -0.14 -11.58
N PHE A 312 19.61 0.21 -12.73
CA PHE A 312 19.61 -0.68 -13.90
C PHE A 312 20.57 -1.87 -13.74
N ALA A 313 21.71 -1.68 -13.08
CA ALA A 313 22.64 -2.75 -12.75
C ALA A 313 21.98 -3.83 -11.86
N ASP A 314 21.27 -3.43 -10.81
CA ASP A 314 20.51 -4.34 -9.94
C ASP A 314 19.40 -5.08 -10.70
N ILE A 315 18.67 -4.37 -11.57
CA ILE A 315 17.65 -4.98 -12.44
C ILE A 315 18.29 -6.06 -13.32
N LYS A 316 19.46 -5.78 -13.91
CA LYS A 316 20.18 -6.76 -14.75
C LYS A 316 20.55 -8.01 -13.97
N ALA A 317 21.11 -7.85 -12.77
CA ALA A 317 21.50 -8.95 -11.90
C ALA A 317 20.31 -9.87 -11.59
N VAL A 318 19.17 -9.29 -11.18
CA VAL A 318 17.98 -10.08 -10.83
C VAL A 318 17.35 -10.75 -12.05
N VAL A 319 17.26 -10.08 -13.20
CA VAL A 319 16.71 -10.69 -14.43
C VAL A 319 17.58 -11.86 -14.89
N SER A 320 18.90 -11.71 -14.83
CA SER A 320 19.86 -12.78 -15.15
C SER A 320 19.72 -13.97 -14.20
N GLU A 321 19.66 -13.73 -12.89
CA GLU A 321 19.47 -14.78 -11.87
C GLU A 321 18.14 -15.52 -12.04
N ARG A 322 17.04 -14.80 -12.27
CA ARG A 322 15.69 -15.36 -12.23
C ARG A 322 15.22 -15.97 -13.55
N LEU A 323 15.59 -15.40 -14.70
CA LEU A 323 15.15 -15.89 -16.01
C LEU A 323 16.23 -16.71 -16.73
N PHE A 324 17.52 -16.50 -16.44
CA PHE A 324 18.64 -17.14 -17.14
C PHE A 324 19.62 -17.91 -16.22
N PRO A 325 19.16 -18.74 -15.26
CA PRO A 325 19.98 -19.32 -14.18
C PRO A 325 21.03 -20.38 -14.58
N LYS A 326 21.26 -20.62 -15.89
CA LYS A 326 22.11 -21.74 -16.37
C LYS A 326 23.28 -21.34 -17.26
N GLY A 327 23.53 -20.04 -17.46
CA GLY A 327 24.62 -19.61 -18.33
C GLY A 327 24.42 -20.05 -19.78
N GLU A 328 23.17 -20.05 -20.25
CA GLU A 328 22.95 -19.87 -21.69
C GLU A 328 23.54 -18.50 -22.03
N GLU A 329 24.62 -18.52 -22.81
CA GLU A 329 25.47 -17.35 -23.01
C GLU A 329 24.67 -16.20 -23.63
N MET A 330 25.07 -14.97 -23.26
CA MET A 330 24.46 -13.73 -23.70
C MET A 330 24.80 -13.39 -25.16
N GLU A 331 24.96 -14.40 -26.03
CA GLU A 331 25.33 -14.30 -27.44
C GLU A 331 24.23 -13.60 -28.25
N GLY A 332 24.26 -12.26 -28.25
CA GLY A 332 23.39 -11.43 -29.08
C GLY A 332 23.02 -10.08 -28.50
N PHE A 333 23.25 -9.83 -27.21
CA PHE A 333 22.98 -8.54 -26.57
C PHE A 333 24.27 -7.72 -26.54
N ALA A 334 24.20 -6.48 -27.04
CA ALA A 334 25.38 -5.73 -27.46
C ALA A 334 26.34 -5.40 -26.30
N ASP A 335 27.55 -5.94 -26.38
CA ASP A 335 28.69 -5.53 -25.58
C ASP A 335 29.06 -4.07 -25.91
N ALA A 336 29.07 -3.21 -24.88
CA ALA A 336 29.58 -1.85 -24.98
C ALA A 336 30.23 -1.42 -23.64
N ASP A 337 31.55 -1.52 -23.65
CA ASP A 337 32.55 -0.90 -22.78
C ASP A 337 32.64 -1.29 -21.29
N ALA A 338 33.74 -1.95 -20.99
CA ALA A 338 34.26 -2.27 -19.67
C ALA A 338 34.92 -1.06 -18.97
N LEU A 339 34.81 -1.01 -17.64
CA LEU A 339 35.82 -0.39 -16.77
C LEU A 339 35.94 -1.13 -15.43
N GLN A 340 37.12 -1.76 -15.26
CA GLN A 340 37.89 -2.09 -14.05
C GLN A 340 37.22 -2.62 -12.77
N GLU A 341 37.83 -3.69 -12.26
CA GLU A 341 37.59 -4.35 -10.96
C GLU A 341 37.91 -3.42 -9.77
N ASP A 342 37.07 -3.45 -8.73
CA ASP A 342 37.48 -3.26 -7.34
C ASP A 342 36.56 -4.11 -6.42
N ASP A 343 37.14 -4.78 -5.42
CA ASP A 343 36.41 -5.71 -4.55
C ASP A 343 35.67 -4.95 -3.43
N GLY A 344 34.33 -5.02 -3.41
CA GLY A 344 33.49 -4.32 -2.43
C GLY A 344 32.35 -5.17 -1.88
N GLU A 345 32.18 -5.17 -0.54
CA GLU A 345 31.19 -5.98 0.17
C GLU A 345 29.73 -5.57 -0.12
N ILE A 346 28.84 -6.56 -0.17
CA ILE A 346 27.40 -6.37 -0.41
C ILE A 346 26.72 -5.90 0.88
N GLU A 347 26.32 -4.62 0.97
CA GLU A 347 25.42 -4.10 2.00
C GLU A 347 24.13 -3.47 1.42
N SER A 348 23.09 -3.42 2.25
CA SER A 348 21.70 -3.21 1.85
C SER A 348 21.18 -1.77 2.00
N ALA A 349 20.30 -1.33 1.09
CA ALA A 349 19.31 -0.25 1.31
C ALA A 349 18.23 -0.30 0.20
N GLY A 350 16.95 0.08 0.36
CA GLY A 350 16.12 0.45 1.52
C GLY A 350 16.23 1.94 1.92
N ALA A 351 15.20 2.81 1.93
CA ALA A 351 13.75 2.72 1.66
C ALA A 351 13.19 4.18 1.52
N SER A 352 11.91 4.59 1.60
CA SER A 352 10.61 4.02 2.06
C SER A 352 9.41 4.89 1.58
N GLY A 353 8.18 4.33 1.52
CA GLY A 353 6.98 5.15 1.82
C GLY A 353 5.66 4.90 1.07
N GLU A 354 4.77 4.10 1.64
CA GLU A 354 3.31 4.18 1.42
C GLU A 354 2.61 4.50 2.76
N VAL A 355 1.30 4.78 2.79
CA VAL A 355 0.58 5.06 4.04
C VAL A 355 -0.80 4.42 3.97
N GLY A 356 -1.06 3.46 4.86
CA GLY A 356 -2.18 2.51 4.75
C GLY A 356 -1.64 1.09 4.89
N GLY A 357 -1.36 0.42 3.76
CA GLY A 357 -0.84 -0.94 3.78
C GLY A 357 0.68 -1.06 4.06
N PHE A 358 1.49 -0.08 3.67
CA PHE A 358 2.93 -0.02 4.00
C PHE A 358 3.24 -0.22 5.47
N PHE A 359 2.36 0.30 6.33
CA PHE A 359 2.49 0.20 7.78
C PHE A 359 2.57 -1.27 8.21
N PHE A 360 1.76 -2.15 7.61
CA PHE A 360 1.79 -3.59 7.87
C PHE A 360 3.04 -4.27 7.30
N ILE A 361 3.53 -3.85 6.13
CA ILE A 361 4.74 -4.43 5.52
C ILE A 361 6.00 -4.01 6.28
N GLU A 362 6.13 -2.72 6.64
CA GLU A 362 7.20 -2.26 7.52
C GLU A 362 7.15 -2.95 8.88
N GLN A 363 5.96 -3.08 9.48
CA GLN A 363 5.80 -3.77 10.76
C GLN A 363 6.22 -5.25 10.66
N LEU A 364 5.94 -5.93 9.54
CA LEU A 364 6.42 -7.30 9.29
C LEU A 364 7.95 -7.36 9.13
N ILE A 365 8.53 -6.48 8.30
CA ILE A 365 9.98 -6.41 8.08
C ILE A 365 10.71 -6.00 9.36
N MET A 366 10.13 -5.12 10.18
CA MET A 366 10.64 -4.76 11.50
C MET A 366 10.58 -5.94 12.45
N ALA A 367 9.44 -6.61 12.56
CA ALA A 367 9.28 -7.79 13.40
C ALA A 367 10.23 -8.93 12.98
N GLU A 368 10.56 -9.03 11.69
CA GLU A 368 11.52 -10.00 11.16
C GLU A 368 12.98 -9.60 11.39
N LYS A 369 13.38 -8.34 11.12
CA LYS A 369 14.73 -7.84 11.44
C LYS A 369 15.00 -7.78 12.96
N LEU A 370 13.99 -7.52 13.78
CA LEU A 370 14.09 -7.49 15.24
C LEU A 370 13.85 -8.87 15.88
N LYS A 371 13.53 -9.91 15.08
CA LYS A 371 13.23 -11.26 15.57
C LYS A 371 14.39 -11.83 16.38
N GLY A 372 14.13 -12.16 17.64
CA GLY A 372 15.12 -12.69 18.57
C GLY A 372 16.06 -11.65 19.21
N ARG A 373 15.94 -10.36 18.86
CA ARG A 373 16.71 -9.27 19.48
C ARG A 373 15.92 -8.67 20.64
N LYS A 374 16.56 -8.51 21.79
CA LYS A 374 15.90 -7.98 23.00
C LYS A 374 15.71 -6.47 22.93
N ILE A 375 14.51 -5.97 23.23
CA ILE A 375 14.21 -4.54 23.33
C ILE A 375 14.04 -4.18 24.80
N ILE A 376 14.88 -3.27 25.32
CA ILE A 376 14.85 -2.84 26.71
C ILE A 376 14.62 -1.32 26.76
N PHE A 377 13.51 -0.91 27.37
CA PHE A 377 13.24 0.49 27.70
C PHE A 377 14.04 0.88 28.95
N VAL A 378 14.71 2.02 28.91
CA VAL A 378 15.48 2.57 30.04
C VAL A 378 14.86 3.90 30.44
N VAL A 379 14.08 3.87 31.53
CA VAL A 379 13.20 4.95 31.98
C VAL A 379 13.65 5.47 33.35
N GLY A 380 13.36 6.75 33.64
CA GLY A 380 13.72 7.42 34.89
C GLY A 380 14.00 8.90 34.66
N GLY A 381 14.03 9.69 35.73
CA GLY A 381 14.08 11.16 35.61
C GLY A 381 15.39 11.73 35.04
N PRO A 382 15.38 13.00 34.61
CA PRO A 382 16.59 13.65 34.11
C PRO A 382 17.65 13.67 35.22
N GLY A 383 18.88 13.21 34.93
CA GLY A 383 19.94 13.09 35.94
C GLY A 383 19.95 11.78 36.75
N SER A 384 18.99 10.86 36.56
CA SER A 384 18.95 9.59 37.33
C SER A 384 20.11 8.63 37.05
N GLY A 385 20.83 8.80 35.93
CA GLY A 385 22.02 7.99 35.57
C GLY A 385 21.84 7.00 34.42
N LYS A 386 20.67 6.99 33.75
CA LYS A 386 20.33 6.11 32.61
C LYS A 386 21.47 5.92 31.59
N GLY A 387 21.96 7.00 30.98
CA GLY A 387 23.00 6.94 29.94
C GLY A 387 24.27 6.23 30.41
N THR A 388 24.76 6.55 31.61
CA THR A 388 25.92 5.89 32.23
C THR A 388 25.69 4.39 32.45
N GLN A 389 24.46 3.99 32.78
CA GLN A 389 24.11 2.57 32.87
C GLN A 389 24.01 1.94 31.47
N CYS A 390 23.47 2.64 30.48
CA CYS A 390 23.41 2.17 29.08
C CYS A 390 24.80 1.91 28.51
N GLU A 391 25.74 2.85 28.66
CA GLU A 391 27.15 2.70 28.25
C GLU A 391 27.78 1.41 28.82
N ARG A 392 27.50 1.10 30.08
CA ARG A 392 27.98 -0.14 30.72
C ARG A 392 27.28 -1.40 30.22
N ILE A 393 25.99 -1.33 29.90
CA ILE A 393 25.27 -2.45 29.27
C ILE A 393 25.81 -2.72 27.86
N VAL A 394 26.06 -1.67 27.06
CA VAL A 394 26.73 -1.76 25.74
C VAL A 394 28.08 -2.48 25.90
N ALA A 395 28.93 -2.01 26.82
CA ALA A 395 30.26 -2.57 27.03
C ALA A 395 30.26 -4.05 27.50
N LYS A 396 29.30 -4.45 28.37
CA LYS A 396 29.24 -5.82 28.90
C LYS A 396 28.52 -6.81 27.98
N TYR A 397 27.46 -6.38 27.28
CA TYR A 397 26.55 -7.29 26.57
C TYR A 397 26.52 -7.08 25.04
N GLY A 398 27.11 -6.01 24.51
CA GLY A 398 27.12 -5.70 23.07
C GLY A 398 25.76 -5.30 22.51
N TYR A 399 24.93 -4.65 23.34
CA TYR A 399 23.66 -4.05 22.91
C TYR A 399 23.92 -2.71 22.22
N THR A 400 22.97 -2.24 21.41
CA THR A 400 22.99 -0.90 20.81
C THR A 400 22.24 0.08 21.69
N HIS A 401 22.90 1.15 22.14
CA HIS A 401 22.27 2.25 22.89
C HIS A 401 21.71 3.31 21.94
N LEU A 402 20.41 3.56 22.02
CA LEU A 402 19.69 4.57 21.27
C LEU A 402 19.06 5.56 22.24
N SER A 403 19.71 6.72 22.40
CA SER A 403 19.22 7.82 23.22
C SER A 403 18.40 8.79 22.37
N THR A 404 17.11 8.89 22.65
CA THR A 404 16.24 9.87 21.99
C THR A 404 16.73 11.30 22.16
N GLY A 405 17.37 11.61 23.30
CA GLY A 405 17.95 12.93 23.54
C GLY A 405 19.16 13.24 22.66
N ASP A 406 19.94 12.23 22.27
CA ASP A 406 21.13 12.41 21.43
C ASP A 406 20.77 12.38 19.93
N LEU A 407 19.79 11.57 19.52
CA LEU A 407 19.19 11.66 18.17
C LEU A 407 18.64 13.06 17.90
N LEU A 408 17.91 13.64 18.86
CA LEU A 408 17.38 14.99 18.75
C LEU A 408 18.49 16.07 18.74
N ARG A 409 19.58 15.89 19.50
CA ARG A 409 20.74 16.81 19.46
C ARG A 409 21.45 16.75 18.10
N ALA A 410 21.72 15.57 17.57
CA ALA A 410 22.34 15.42 16.25
C ALA A 410 21.53 16.09 15.13
N GLU A 411 20.19 16.00 15.19
CA GLU A 411 19.31 16.71 14.25
C GLU A 411 19.35 18.24 14.45
N VAL A 412 19.46 18.75 15.67
CA VAL A 412 19.70 20.18 15.95
C VAL A 412 21.04 20.63 15.37
N ASP A 413 22.10 19.86 15.61
CA ASP A 413 23.48 20.16 15.19
C ASP A 413 23.64 20.11 13.67
N SER A 414 22.77 19.39 12.95
CA SER A 414 22.71 19.39 11.48
C SER A 414 22.37 20.75 10.86
N GLY A 415 21.79 21.67 11.64
CA GLY A 415 21.32 22.98 11.17
C GLY A 415 20.06 22.94 10.29
N SER A 416 19.42 21.78 10.14
CA SER A 416 18.19 21.60 9.35
C SER A 416 17.05 22.49 9.88
N GLU A 417 16.05 22.78 9.03
CA GLU A 417 14.87 23.57 9.47
C GLU A 417 14.08 22.82 10.56
N ARG A 418 14.07 21.48 10.52
CA ARG A 418 13.57 20.62 11.60
C ARG A 418 14.40 20.80 12.87
N GLY A 419 15.73 20.77 12.76
CA GLY A 419 16.68 21.00 13.86
C GLY A 419 16.44 22.33 14.58
N LYS A 420 16.18 23.42 13.84
CA LYS A 420 15.83 24.73 14.44
C LYS A 420 14.56 24.66 15.29
N GLN A 421 13.52 23.99 14.80
CA GLN A 421 12.26 23.79 15.54
C GLN A 421 12.46 22.93 16.78
N LEU A 422 13.20 21.82 16.66
CA LEU A 422 13.56 20.95 17.78
C LEU A 422 14.33 21.70 18.87
N SER A 423 15.32 22.51 18.49
CA SER A 423 16.12 23.33 19.42
C SER A 423 15.22 24.24 20.27
N ALA A 424 14.23 24.90 19.67
CA ALA A 424 13.30 25.76 20.39
C ALA A 424 12.41 25.01 21.39
N ILE A 425 11.99 23.78 21.08
CA ILE A 425 11.20 22.92 22.00
C ILE A 425 12.09 22.43 23.16
N MET A 426 13.29 21.95 22.83
CA MET A 426 14.24 21.40 23.81
C MET A 426 14.71 22.45 24.83
N GLN A 427 15.03 23.67 24.37
CA GLN A 427 15.43 24.77 25.26
C GLN A 427 14.34 25.14 26.28
N LYS A 428 13.06 25.06 25.88
CA LYS A 428 11.91 25.30 26.78
C LYS A 428 11.69 24.19 27.82
N GLY A 429 12.27 23.01 27.61
CA GLY A 429 12.08 21.82 28.44
C GLY A 429 10.80 21.04 28.10
N GLU A 430 10.24 21.22 26.90
CA GLU A 430 9.01 20.59 26.43
C GLU A 430 9.28 19.21 25.78
N LEU A 431 8.23 18.41 25.57
CA LEU A 431 8.33 17.18 24.79
C LEU A 431 8.29 17.48 23.29
N VAL A 432 9.16 16.82 22.54
CA VAL A 432 9.10 16.77 21.08
C VAL A 432 7.93 15.87 20.65
N PRO A 433 7.20 16.18 19.55
CA PRO A 433 6.05 15.39 19.11
C PRO A 433 6.35 13.90 18.94
N LEU A 434 5.36 13.07 19.29
CA LEU A 434 5.47 11.61 19.34
C LEU A 434 6.01 11.01 18.05
N ASP A 435 5.38 11.31 16.90
CA ASP A 435 5.76 10.72 15.61
C ASP A 435 7.19 11.12 15.22
N THR A 436 7.54 12.39 15.43
CA THR A 436 8.90 12.91 15.17
C THR A 436 9.99 12.16 15.92
N VAL A 437 9.74 11.75 17.18
CA VAL A 437 10.71 10.97 17.98
C VAL A 437 10.68 9.49 17.59
N LEU A 438 9.49 8.93 17.35
CA LEU A 438 9.30 7.52 17.04
C LEU A 438 9.89 7.14 15.67
N ASP A 439 9.74 8.00 14.65
CA ASP A 439 10.34 7.80 13.33
C ASP A 439 11.88 7.82 13.40
N MET A 440 12.48 8.82 14.07
CA MET A 440 13.94 8.88 14.25
C MET A 440 14.49 7.67 15.02
N LEU A 441 13.75 7.19 16.02
CA LEU A 441 14.13 6.01 16.80
C LEU A 441 14.04 4.73 15.97
N LYS A 442 13.00 4.60 15.13
CA LYS A 442 12.81 3.49 14.20
C LYS A 442 13.96 3.42 13.19
N ASP A 443 14.29 4.53 12.53
CA ASP A 443 15.38 4.59 11.55
C ASP A 443 16.74 4.21 12.19
N ALA A 444 16.98 4.69 13.41
CA ALA A 444 18.17 4.33 14.19
C ALA A 444 18.20 2.85 14.59
N MET A 445 17.05 2.23 14.91
CA MET A 445 16.95 0.79 15.14
C MET A 445 17.20 -0.02 13.87
N ILE A 446 16.67 0.40 12.72
CA ILE A 446 16.83 -0.26 11.42
C ILE A 446 18.30 -0.31 11.02
N SER A 447 18.98 0.84 11.02
CA SER A 447 20.38 0.98 10.61
C SER A 447 21.39 0.21 11.48
N LYS A 448 20.94 -0.33 12.63
CA LYS A 448 21.74 -1.17 13.52
C LYS A 448 21.14 -2.56 13.75
N ALA A 449 20.02 -2.90 13.11
CA ALA A 449 19.35 -4.18 13.31
C ALA A 449 20.30 -5.35 13.04
N ASP A 450 20.95 -5.37 11.88
CA ASP A 450 21.68 -6.55 11.42
C ASP A 450 22.90 -6.86 12.32
N VAL A 451 23.57 -5.85 12.89
CA VAL A 451 24.72 -5.99 13.81
C VAL A 451 24.36 -6.06 15.31
N SER A 452 23.18 -5.58 15.71
CA SER A 452 22.82 -5.43 17.13
C SER A 452 22.40 -6.74 17.80
N LYS A 453 22.91 -7.01 19.01
CA LYS A 453 22.47 -8.12 19.88
C LYS A 453 21.18 -7.81 20.66
N GLY A 454 20.77 -6.55 20.70
CA GLY A 454 19.63 -6.05 21.48
C GLY A 454 19.69 -4.53 21.61
N PHE A 455 18.56 -3.89 21.88
CA PHE A 455 18.41 -2.44 21.88
C PHE A 455 18.13 -1.89 23.28
N LEU A 456 18.82 -0.81 23.63
CA LEU A 456 18.59 -0.01 24.84
C LEU A 456 18.00 1.33 24.41
N ILE A 457 16.72 1.51 24.70
CA ILE A 457 15.97 2.70 24.34
C ILE A 457 16.01 3.67 25.53
N ASP A 458 16.91 4.65 25.49
CA ASP A 458 17.15 5.59 26.59
C ASP A 458 16.28 6.85 26.49
N GLY A 459 15.57 7.13 27.58
CA GLY A 459 14.73 8.31 27.71
C GLY A 459 13.46 8.25 26.88
N TYR A 460 12.98 7.05 26.56
CA TYR A 460 11.71 6.78 25.90
C TYR A 460 11.16 5.43 26.38
N PRO A 461 9.84 5.25 26.51
CA PRO A 461 8.80 6.26 26.32
C PRO A 461 8.72 7.27 27.49
N ARG A 462 8.34 8.52 27.18
CA ARG A 462 8.14 9.61 28.16
C ARG A 462 6.68 9.89 28.49
N GLU A 463 5.77 9.28 27.74
CA GLU A 463 4.32 9.30 27.94
C GLU A 463 3.77 7.91 27.61
N VAL A 464 2.63 7.52 28.20
CA VAL A 464 2.02 6.20 27.97
C VAL A 464 1.76 5.95 26.48
N LYS A 465 1.23 6.96 25.77
CA LYS A 465 0.97 6.90 24.31
C LYS A 465 2.22 6.63 23.47
N GLN A 466 3.39 7.11 23.90
CA GLN A 466 4.65 6.81 23.22
C GLN A 466 4.98 5.31 23.32
N GLY A 467 4.74 4.70 24.48
CA GLY A 467 4.87 3.25 24.63
C GLY A 467 3.90 2.49 23.74
N GLU A 468 2.61 2.85 23.78
CA GLU A 468 1.57 2.23 22.94
C GLU A 468 1.88 2.32 21.44
N GLU A 469 2.34 3.47 20.94
CA GLU A 469 2.68 3.63 19.53
C GLU A 469 4.00 2.93 19.15
N PHE A 470 4.99 2.86 20.04
CA PHE A 470 6.18 2.04 19.79
C PHE A 470 5.84 0.55 19.69
N GLU A 471 5.01 0.04 20.60
CA GLU A 471 4.56 -1.35 20.56
C GLU A 471 3.80 -1.68 19.27
N LYS A 472 2.98 -0.74 18.78
CA LYS A 472 2.28 -0.87 17.48
C LYS A 472 3.26 -0.79 16.30
N LYS A 473 4.14 0.21 16.25
CA LYS A 473 4.96 0.51 15.04
C LYS A 473 6.23 -0.33 14.94
N ILE A 474 6.78 -0.82 16.06
CA ILE A 474 8.10 -1.46 16.13
C ILE A 474 7.99 -2.84 16.82
N GLY A 475 7.43 -2.91 18.02
CA GLY A 475 7.23 -4.15 18.75
C GLY A 475 7.28 -4.00 20.28
N PRO A 476 6.87 -5.03 21.03
CA PRO A 476 6.83 -4.97 22.50
C PRO A 476 8.24 -4.98 23.13
N PRO A 477 8.47 -4.21 24.20
CA PRO A 477 9.69 -4.33 25.00
C PRO A 477 9.70 -5.64 25.82
N ASP A 478 10.86 -6.30 25.91
CA ASP A 478 11.09 -7.43 26.80
C ASP A 478 11.21 -7.01 28.27
N LEU A 479 11.72 -5.80 28.50
CA LEU A 479 12.07 -5.29 29.83
C LEU A 479 11.96 -3.77 29.89
N LEU A 480 11.51 -3.25 31.04
CA LEU A 480 11.65 -1.84 31.39
C LEU A 480 12.55 -1.71 32.62
N LEU A 481 13.76 -1.19 32.42
CA LEU A 481 14.68 -0.81 33.49
C LEU A 481 14.28 0.57 34.02
N TYR A 482 13.68 0.61 35.22
CA TYR A 482 13.37 1.87 35.88
C TYR A 482 14.54 2.29 36.78
N ILE A 483 15.29 3.31 36.36
CA ILE A 483 16.41 3.90 37.08
C ILE A 483 15.86 5.03 37.99
N ASP A 484 15.48 4.66 39.21
CA ASP A 484 14.84 5.52 40.21
C ASP A 484 15.87 6.32 41.02
N ALA A 485 15.70 7.64 41.08
CA ALA A 485 16.51 8.55 41.87
C ALA A 485 15.62 9.68 42.41
N LYS A 486 15.96 10.18 43.60
CA LYS A 486 15.27 11.31 44.24
C LYS A 486 15.47 12.60 43.46
N ALA A 487 14.47 13.48 43.50
CA ALA A 487 14.51 14.80 42.86
C ALA A 487 15.76 15.61 43.24
N GLU A 488 16.18 15.56 44.51
CA GLU A 488 17.38 16.23 45.02
C GLU A 488 18.65 15.70 44.34
N THR A 489 18.84 14.38 44.33
CA THR A 489 19.96 13.68 43.68
C THR A 489 20.00 13.98 42.18
N MET A 490 18.84 14.00 41.52
CA MET A 490 18.70 14.35 40.11
C MET A 490 19.08 15.81 39.84
N LEU A 491 18.59 16.76 40.65
CA LEU A 491 18.89 18.18 40.54
C LEU A 491 20.39 18.44 40.67
N GLN A 492 21.03 17.90 41.72
CA GLN A 492 22.47 18.03 41.96
C GLN A 492 23.31 17.48 40.80
N ARG A 493 22.93 16.31 40.25
CA ARG A 493 23.59 15.70 39.09
C ARG A 493 23.41 16.53 37.81
N LEU A 494 22.25 17.16 37.60
CA LEU A 494 21.99 18.01 36.44
C LEU A 494 22.76 19.32 36.49
N VAL A 495 22.82 19.99 37.65
CA VAL A 495 23.60 21.23 37.82
C VAL A 495 25.08 20.99 37.51
N LYS A 496 25.68 19.95 38.12
CA LYS A 496 27.08 19.56 37.86
C LYS A 496 27.34 19.16 36.40
N ARG A 497 26.32 18.65 35.68
CA ARG A 497 26.43 18.35 34.25
C ARG A 497 26.32 19.61 33.39
N GLY A 498 25.51 20.59 33.77
CA GLY A 498 25.43 21.90 33.10
C GLY A 498 26.76 22.65 33.10
N GLU A 499 27.54 22.52 34.17
CA GLU A 499 28.90 23.08 34.30
C GLU A 499 29.93 22.49 33.30
N THR A 500 29.68 21.30 32.75
CA THR A 500 30.71 20.50 32.07
C THR A 500 30.34 19.98 30.67
N SER A 501 29.05 19.86 30.34
CA SER A 501 28.60 19.09 29.15
C SER A 501 28.24 19.91 27.91
N GLY A 502 28.29 21.24 27.97
CA GLY A 502 27.92 22.12 26.85
C GLY A 502 26.43 22.07 26.45
N ARG A 503 25.57 21.45 27.26
CA ARG A 503 24.14 21.28 26.95
C ARG A 503 23.32 22.53 27.29
N ALA A 504 22.80 23.20 26.25
CA ALA A 504 21.95 24.39 26.41
C ALA A 504 20.65 24.14 27.21
N ASP A 505 20.17 22.89 27.27
CA ASP A 505 18.98 22.46 28.03
C ASP A 505 19.24 22.15 29.51
N ASP A 506 20.48 22.28 30.00
CA ASP A 506 20.87 22.05 31.40
C ASP A 506 21.01 23.36 32.22
N ASN A 507 20.12 24.33 31.98
CA ASN A 507 19.98 25.52 32.84
C ASN A 507 18.92 25.31 33.95
N GLU A 508 19.01 26.06 35.05
CA GLU A 508 18.20 25.87 36.26
C GLU A 508 16.67 25.92 36.02
N GLY A 509 16.21 26.79 35.12
CA GLY A 509 14.79 26.91 34.75
C GLY A 509 14.29 25.71 33.96
N THR A 510 15.06 25.27 32.96
CA THR A 510 14.76 24.10 32.13
C THR A 510 14.87 22.80 32.94
N ILE A 511 15.83 22.68 33.87
CA ILE A 511 15.98 21.55 34.78
C ILE A 511 14.70 21.33 35.62
N ARG A 512 14.17 22.38 36.26
CA ARG A 512 12.93 22.27 37.05
C ARG A 512 11.74 21.82 36.20
N LYS A 513 11.57 22.40 35.00
CA LYS A 513 10.50 22.00 34.07
C LYS A 513 10.62 20.53 33.66
N ARG A 514 11.82 20.03 33.39
CA ARG A 514 12.05 18.62 33.02
C ARG A 514 11.77 17.65 34.16
N LEU A 515 12.01 18.06 35.41
CA LEU A 515 11.64 17.28 36.60
C LEU A 515 10.11 17.24 36.80
N ASP A 516 9.44 18.39 36.72
CA ASP A 516 7.98 18.50 36.81
C ASP A 516 7.26 17.69 35.71
N LEU A 517 7.74 17.81 34.47
CA LEU A 517 7.27 17.03 33.32
C LEU A 517 7.50 15.52 33.48
N TYR A 518 8.64 15.12 34.06
CA TYR A 518 8.92 13.70 34.34
C TYR A 518 7.86 13.11 35.29
N TYR A 519 7.59 13.76 36.43
CA TYR A 519 6.59 13.27 37.38
C TYR A 519 5.16 13.32 36.80
N LYS A 520 4.83 14.32 35.99
CA LYS A 520 3.48 14.45 35.39
C LYS A 520 3.20 13.45 34.26
N ALA A 521 4.20 13.15 33.42
CA ALA A 521 4.00 12.48 32.14
C ALA A 521 4.74 11.14 32.02
N THR A 522 5.94 11.04 32.59
CA THR A 522 6.80 9.85 32.48
C THR A 522 6.64 8.88 33.64
N GLU A 523 6.39 9.33 34.86
CA GLU A 523 6.10 8.42 35.98
C GLU A 523 4.87 7.51 35.73
N PRO A 524 3.76 7.98 35.13
CA PRO A 524 2.64 7.11 34.71
C PRO A 524 3.01 5.97 33.74
N VAL A 525 4.09 6.11 32.97
CA VAL A 525 4.61 5.03 32.09
C VAL A 525 5.05 3.82 32.92
N ILE A 526 5.60 4.06 34.10
CA ILE A 526 6.12 3.00 34.97
C ILE A 526 4.96 2.14 35.46
N ALA A 527 3.89 2.76 35.97
CA ALA A 527 2.68 2.04 36.39
C ALA A 527 2.06 1.22 35.26
N PHE A 528 1.94 1.79 34.05
CA PHE A 528 1.41 1.11 32.86
C PHE A 528 2.16 -0.17 32.48
N TYR A 529 3.48 -0.23 32.73
CA TYR A 529 4.29 -1.42 32.48
C TYR A 529 4.47 -2.31 33.73
N GLU A 530 4.28 -1.79 34.94
CA GLU A 530 4.25 -2.59 36.19
C GLU A 530 3.10 -3.59 36.14
N ASP A 531 1.92 -3.17 35.69
CA ASP A 531 0.75 -4.04 35.44
C ASP A 531 1.03 -5.19 34.45
N ARG A 532 2.08 -5.05 33.62
CA ARG A 532 2.51 -6.05 32.63
C ARG A 532 3.67 -6.93 33.12
N GLY A 533 4.20 -6.70 34.33
CA GLY A 533 5.25 -7.51 34.95
C GLY A 533 6.68 -7.36 34.39
N ILE A 534 6.87 -6.51 33.37
CA ILE A 534 8.18 -6.32 32.71
C ILE A 534 9.08 -5.26 33.37
N VAL A 535 8.60 -4.57 34.41
CA VAL A 535 9.37 -3.53 35.09
C VAL A 535 10.39 -4.15 36.05
N ARG A 536 11.62 -3.64 36.04
CA ARG A 536 12.64 -3.89 37.07
C ARG A 536 13.12 -2.55 37.60
N LYS A 537 12.70 -2.25 38.82
CA LYS A 537 13.04 -1.02 39.54
C LYS A 537 14.43 -1.12 40.15
N ILE A 538 15.30 -0.18 39.81
CA ILE A 538 16.69 -0.08 40.26
C ILE A 538 16.84 1.22 41.06
N ASN A 539 17.27 1.11 42.32
CA ASN A 539 17.67 2.26 43.13
C ASN A 539 19.00 2.83 42.62
N ALA A 540 19.00 4.09 42.16
CA ALA A 540 20.15 4.78 41.58
C ALA A 540 20.82 5.81 42.52
N GLU A 541 20.57 5.73 43.83
CA GLU A 541 21.25 6.51 44.87
C GLU A 541 22.66 5.96 45.22
N ALA A 542 22.90 4.67 44.94
CA ALA A 542 24.16 3.97 45.25
C ALA A 542 25.30 4.32 44.27
N SER A 543 26.48 3.72 44.46
CA SER A 543 27.60 3.90 43.52
C SER A 543 27.30 3.32 42.13
N VAL A 544 27.97 3.83 41.09
CA VAL A 544 27.74 3.41 39.70
C VAL A 544 27.93 1.89 39.51
N ASP A 545 28.84 1.28 40.29
CA ASP A 545 29.10 -0.16 40.30
C ASP A 545 27.98 -0.97 40.96
N GLU A 546 27.48 -0.54 42.12
CA GLU A 546 26.36 -1.20 42.81
C GLU A 546 25.07 -1.11 41.99
N VAL A 547 24.78 0.07 41.42
CA VAL A 547 23.64 0.27 40.50
C VAL A 547 23.77 -0.62 39.27
N PHE A 548 24.97 -0.73 38.68
CA PHE A 548 25.20 -1.60 37.54
C PHE A 548 25.07 -3.09 37.90
N GLY A 549 25.44 -3.51 39.11
CA GLY A 549 25.22 -4.86 39.60
C GLY A 549 23.74 -5.26 39.58
N HIS A 550 22.85 -4.37 40.03
CA HIS A 550 21.40 -4.58 39.96
C HIS A 550 20.86 -4.57 38.52
N VAL A 551 21.35 -3.67 37.66
CA VAL A 551 21.01 -3.62 36.23
C VAL A 551 21.43 -4.91 35.52
N ALA A 552 22.63 -5.40 35.79
CA ALA A 552 23.16 -6.64 35.23
C ALA A 552 22.30 -7.86 35.63
N ALA A 553 21.93 -7.97 36.91
CA ALA A 553 21.04 -9.03 37.39
C ALA A 553 19.65 -8.99 36.71
N ALA A 554 19.11 -7.78 36.50
CA ALA A 554 17.83 -7.62 35.80
C ALA A 554 17.91 -8.09 34.33
N ILE A 555 18.98 -7.74 33.60
CA ILE A 555 19.19 -8.18 32.21
C ILE A 555 19.47 -9.68 32.13
N GLU A 556 20.26 -10.23 33.05
CA GLU A 556 20.57 -11.66 33.09
C GLU A 556 19.35 -12.53 33.43
N SER A 557 18.30 -11.96 34.04
CA SER A 557 17.00 -12.61 34.27
C SER A 557 16.12 -12.78 33.02
N LEU A 558 16.53 -12.24 31.87
CA LEU A 558 15.83 -12.37 30.58
C LEU A 558 16.28 -13.58 29.72
N LYS A 559 17.22 -14.39 30.23
CA LYS A 559 17.84 -15.52 29.52
C LYS A 559 16.97 -16.77 29.51
#